data_AF-A0A929HI34-F1
#
_entry.id   AF-A0A929HI34-F1
#
_cell.length_a   1.000
_cell.length_b   1.000
_cell.length_c   1.000
_cell.angle_alpha   90.00
_cell.angle_beta   90.00
_cell.angle_gamma   90.00
#
_symmetry.space_group_name_H-M   'P 1'
#
loop_
_entity.id
_entity.type
_entity.pdbx_description
1 polymer ?
#
loop_
_entity_poly.entity_id
_entity_poly.type
_entity_poly.pdbx_seq_one_letter_code
_entity_poly.pdbx_strand_id
1 'polypeptide(L)'
;MIKKFNPLFAQKTTRSFWWFGLKLGVLVALVLWWWIQDDLRDEEIGSDDRIVLSPDDLQDVLPTSDQEIVVVPDDLTDIDGIGPKYAQVLHDAGVTTFAQLAGMQLDDIRKIFQEAGGRVPDHTTWPGQASQLGKS
;
A
#
# COMPACT_ATOMS: atom_id res chain seq x y z
N MET A 1 -45.75 -8.52 46.88
CA MET A 1 -46.33 -8.68 45.54
C MET A 1 -45.67 -7.66 44.62
N ILE A 2 -45.07 -8.11 43.51
CA ILE A 2 -44.69 -7.33 42.30
C ILE A 2 -43.38 -6.49 42.32
N LYS A 3 -42.40 -7.06 41.60
CA LYS A 3 -41.39 -6.51 40.67
C LYS A 3 -40.30 -5.55 41.18
N LYS A 4 -39.14 -6.17 41.45
CA LYS A 4 -37.81 -5.63 41.12
C LYS A 4 -37.76 -5.29 39.62
N PHE A 5 -37.34 -4.09 39.25
CA PHE A 5 -36.68 -3.83 37.97
C PHE A 5 -35.81 -2.58 38.09
N ASN A 6 -34.51 -2.80 38.31
CA ASN A 6 -33.46 -1.80 38.08
C ASN A 6 -32.58 -2.37 36.96
N PRO A 7 -32.68 -1.91 35.71
CA PRO A 7 -31.82 -2.37 34.64
C PRO A 7 -30.45 -1.71 34.80
N LEU A 8 -29.60 -2.30 35.66
CA LEU A 8 -28.16 -2.09 35.55
C LEU A 8 -27.73 -2.69 34.21
N PHE A 9 -27.28 -1.82 33.31
CA PHE A 9 -26.60 -2.10 32.05
C PHE A 9 -25.85 -3.44 32.09
N ALA A 10 -26.50 -4.48 31.59
CA ALA A 10 -25.92 -5.79 31.42
C ALA A 10 -25.13 -5.79 30.11
N GLN A 11 -23.97 -5.12 30.10
CA GLN A 11 -23.00 -5.29 29.03
C GLN A 11 -21.89 -6.21 29.53
N LYS A 12 -22.07 -7.52 29.34
CA LYS A 12 -20.95 -8.47 29.37
C LYS A 12 -20.23 -8.36 28.02
N THR A 13 -19.19 -7.54 27.93
CA THR A 13 -18.14 -7.73 26.92
C THR A 13 -17.07 -8.61 27.56
N THR A 14 -17.10 -9.90 27.27
CA THR A 14 -16.05 -10.81 27.68
C THR A 14 -15.76 -11.76 26.53
N ARG A 15 -14.48 -11.75 26.14
CA ARG A 15 -13.78 -12.67 25.22
C ARG A 15 -14.03 -12.47 23.73
N SER A 16 -13.37 -11.46 23.18
CA SER A 16 -12.67 -11.58 21.89
C SER A 16 -11.49 -10.62 21.86
N PHE A 17 -10.60 -10.67 22.86
CA PHE A 17 -9.29 -10.00 22.77
C PHE A 17 -8.12 -10.99 22.73
N TRP A 18 -8.39 -12.29 22.87
CA TRP A 18 -7.38 -13.35 22.71
C TRP A 18 -7.30 -13.90 21.28
N TRP A 19 -8.34 -13.69 20.45
CA TRP A 19 -8.36 -14.12 19.05
C TRP A 19 -7.77 -13.08 18.07
N PHE A 20 -7.80 -11.80 18.44
CA PHE A 20 -7.26 -10.72 17.61
C PHE A 20 -5.73 -10.75 17.53
N GLY A 21 -5.00 -11.12 18.59
CA GLY A 21 -3.54 -11.23 18.53
C GLY A 21 -3.05 -12.31 17.55
N LEU A 22 -3.75 -13.45 17.48
CA LEU A 22 -3.42 -14.54 16.56
C LEU A 22 -3.85 -14.22 15.11
N LYS A 23 -5.04 -13.64 14.94
CA LYS A 23 -5.54 -13.22 13.63
C LYS A 23 -4.75 -12.06 13.04
N LEU A 24 -4.26 -11.12 13.85
CA LEU A 24 -3.41 -10.01 13.42
C LEU A 24 -2.04 -10.51 12.95
N GLY A 25 -1.42 -11.44 13.69
CA GLY A 25 -0.15 -12.05 13.28
C GLY A 25 -0.24 -12.81 11.95
N VAL A 26 -1.33 -13.54 11.72
CA VAL A 26 -1.56 -14.25 10.44
C VAL A 26 -1.92 -13.28 9.31
N LEU A 27 -2.67 -12.21 9.57
CA LEU A 27 -2.95 -11.17 8.57
C LEU A 27 -1.68 -10.43 8.15
N VAL A 28 -0.82 -10.06 9.10
CA VAL A 28 0.47 -9.41 8.83
C VAL A 28 1.40 -10.35 8.06
N ALA A 29 1.48 -11.63 8.45
CA ALA A 29 2.26 -12.62 7.71
C ALA A 29 1.71 -12.87 6.29
N LEU A 30 0.39 -12.86 6.09
CA LEU A 30 -0.23 -12.98 4.77
C LEU A 30 -0.02 -11.73 3.92
N VAL A 31 -0.01 -10.53 4.51
CA VAL A 31 0.32 -9.28 3.81
C VAL A 31 1.80 -9.26 3.42
N LEU A 32 2.70 -9.74 4.29
CA LEU A 32 4.14 -9.87 3.99
C LEU A 32 4.43 -10.99 2.96
N TRP A 33 3.67 -12.10 3.01
CA TRP A 33 3.73 -13.17 2.00
C TRP A 33 3.16 -12.70 0.65
N TRP A 34 2.11 -11.89 0.69
CA TRP A 34 1.46 -11.34 -0.50
C TRP A 34 2.29 -10.22 -1.13
N TRP A 35 3.08 -9.49 -0.34
CA TRP A 35 4.03 -8.49 -0.84
C TRP A 35 5.24 -9.12 -1.56
N ILE A 36 5.51 -10.41 -1.37
CA ILE A 36 6.55 -11.18 -2.08
C ILE A 36 6.03 -11.83 -3.38
N GLN A 37 4.71 -11.89 -3.57
CA GLN A 37 4.10 -12.63 -4.67
C GLN A 37 3.75 -11.75 -5.90
N ASP A 38 3.94 -10.43 -5.84
CA ASP A 38 3.53 -9.47 -6.90
C ASP A 38 4.69 -8.97 -7.80
N ASP A 39 5.82 -9.68 -7.86
CA ASP A 39 6.92 -9.40 -8.80
C ASP A 39 7.05 -10.47 -9.91
N LEU A 40 5.94 -11.09 -10.30
CA LEU A 40 5.88 -12.01 -11.45
C LEU A 40 4.62 -11.76 -12.27
N ARG A 41 4.41 -10.50 -12.66
CA ARG A 41 3.59 -10.19 -13.85
C ARG A 41 4.52 -10.07 -15.05
N ASP A 42 5.13 -11.19 -15.42
CA ASP A 42 5.76 -11.32 -16.72
C ASP A 42 4.65 -11.34 -17.78
N GLU A 43 4.39 -10.17 -18.34
CA GLU A 43 3.64 -10.01 -19.57
C GLU A 43 4.49 -10.57 -20.72
N GLU A 44 4.12 -11.79 -21.13
CA GLU A 44 4.12 -12.28 -22.50
C GLU A 44 4.55 -11.25 -23.57
N ILE A 45 5.74 -11.43 -24.12
CA ILE A 45 6.01 -11.03 -25.51
C ILE A 45 6.57 -12.25 -26.24
N GLY A 46 5.65 -13.01 -26.82
CA GLY A 46 5.93 -13.83 -27.97
C GLY A 46 6.42 -12.94 -29.13
N SER A 47 7.73 -12.93 -29.33
CA SER A 47 8.37 -12.59 -30.60
C SER A 47 9.32 -13.74 -30.93
N ASP A 48 8.77 -14.71 -31.65
CA ASP A 48 9.52 -15.59 -32.51
C ASP A 48 10.33 -14.74 -33.48
N ASP A 49 11.60 -14.50 -33.17
CA ASP A 49 12.57 -14.18 -34.20
C ASP A 49 13.91 -14.84 -33.86
N ARG A 50 14.24 -15.83 -34.68
CA ARG A 50 15.41 -16.68 -34.54
C ARG A 50 16.65 -15.86 -34.84
N ILE A 51 17.41 -15.49 -33.81
CA ILE A 51 18.82 -15.15 -33.96
C ILE A 51 19.62 -16.12 -33.10
N VAL A 52 20.17 -17.15 -33.77
CA VAL A 52 21.25 -17.96 -33.23
C VAL A 52 22.45 -17.03 -33.06
N LEU A 53 22.85 -16.75 -31.82
CA LEU A 53 24.18 -16.24 -31.51
C LEU A 53 24.76 -17.10 -30.40
N SER A 54 25.85 -17.79 -30.75
CA SER A 54 26.66 -18.63 -29.87
C SER A 54 27.18 -17.85 -28.66
N PRO A 55 27.44 -18.51 -27.51
CA PRO A 55 27.75 -17.86 -26.24
C PRO A 55 29.13 -17.19 -26.11
N ASP A 56 29.87 -16.93 -27.19
CA ASP A 56 31.33 -16.72 -27.09
C ASP A 56 31.84 -15.30 -27.37
N ASP A 57 31.01 -14.36 -27.82
CA ASP A 57 31.50 -13.02 -28.15
C ASP A 57 30.55 -11.95 -27.64
N LEU A 58 30.83 -11.33 -26.49
CA LEU A 58 30.84 -9.87 -26.29
C LEU A 58 31.45 -9.54 -24.92
N GLN A 59 32.74 -9.25 -24.96
CA GLN A 59 33.53 -8.57 -23.93
C GLN A 59 32.98 -7.16 -23.65
N ASP A 60 33.23 -6.66 -22.44
CA ASP A 60 33.35 -5.24 -22.07
C ASP A 60 32.19 -4.28 -22.44
N VAL A 61 31.28 -4.04 -21.47
CA VAL A 61 30.70 -2.71 -21.18
C VAL A 61 30.03 -2.70 -19.79
N LEU A 62 30.62 -1.93 -18.84
CA LEU A 62 30.02 -0.98 -17.87
C LEU A 62 28.56 -1.18 -17.36
N PRO A 63 28.26 -0.74 -16.12
CA PRO A 63 28.78 -1.09 -14.81
C PRO A 63 27.82 -2.04 -14.06
N THR A 64 28.30 -2.72 -13.02
CA THR A 64 27.46 -3.23 -11.94
C THR A 64 26.83 -2.03 -11.24
N SER A 65 25.72 -1.54 -11.80
CA SER A 65 24.81 -0.64 -11.10
C SER A 65 24.05 -1.50 -10.10
N ASP A 66 24.68 -1.78 -8.96
CA ASP A 66 23.99 -1.66 -7.68
C ASP A 66 23.57 -0.19 -7.54
N GLN A 67 22.66 0.27 -8.40
CA GLN A 67 21.91 1.48 -8.13
C GLN A 67 20.92 1.01 -7.09
N GLU A 68 21.33 1.10 -5.82
CA GLU A 68 20.41 1.32 -4.73
C GLU A 68 19.55 2.50 -5.20
N ILE A 69 18.39 2.20 -5.77
CA ILE A 69 17.49 3.20 -6.33
C ILE A 69 17.06 3.98 -5.10
N VAL A 70 17.71 5.12 -4.87
CA VAL A 70 17.34 6.03 -3.80
C VAL A 70 15.97 6.55 -4.22
N VAL A 71 14.93 5.88 -3.76
CA VAL A 71 13.55 6.31 -3.95
C VAL A 71 13.41 7.58 -3.13
N VAL A 72 13.60 8.72 -3.79
CA VAL A 72 13.37 10.03 -3.20
C VAL A 72 11.88 10.12 -2.91
N PRO A 73 11.46 10.36 -1.66
CA PRO A 73 10.06 10.58 -1.34
C PRO A 73 9.54 11.78 -2.14
N ASP A 74 8.40 11.60 -2.78
CA ASP A 74 7.71 12.68 -3.48
C ASP A 74 6.97 13.56 -2.47
N ASP A 75 6.75 14.82 -2.86
CA ASP A 75 5.88 15.70 -2.09
C ASP A 75 4.41 15.44 -2.46
N LEU A 76 3.76 14.54 -1.72
CA LEU A 76 2.35 14.23 -1.93
C LEU A 76 1.43 15.46 -1.74
N THR A 77 1.91 16.58 -1.19
CA THR A 77 1.12 17.81 -1.07
C THR A 77 0.90 18.55 -2.39
N ASP A 78 1.60 18.16 -3.47
CA ASP A 78 1.36 18.65 -4.83
C ASP A 78 -0.01 18.20 -5.39
N ILE A 79 -0.65 17.22 -4.77
CA ILE A 79 -1.99 16.74 -5.15
C ILE A 79 -3.06 17.57 -4.44
N ASP A 80 -4.02 18.07 -5.22
CA ASP A 80 -5.11 18.89 -4.69
C ASP A 80 -5.92 18.13 -3.63
N GLY A 81 -6.02 18.73 -2.44
CA GLY A 81 -6.72 18.17 -1.30
C GLY A 81 -5.83 17.37 -0.35
N ILE A 82 -4.58 17.05 -0.73
CA ILE A 82 -3.59 16.47 0.18
C ILE A 82 -2.85 17.61 0.91
N GLY A 83 -3.34 17.96 2.10
CA GLY A 83 -2.61 18.84 3.00
C GLY A 83 -1.48 18.12 3.75
N PRO A 84 -0.60 18.86 4.45
CA PRO A 84 0.56 18.29 5.16
C PRO A 84 0.16 17.22 6.19
N LYS A 85 -1.03 17.32 6.78
CA LYS A 85 -1.57 16.31 7.70
C LYS A 85 -1.92 15.00 7.00
N TYR A 86 -2.50 15.07 5.80
CA TYR A 86 -2.89 13.88 5.05
C TYR A 86 -1.68 13.22 4.40
N ALA A 87 -0.73 14.03 3.89
CA ALA A 87 0.57 13.55 3.44
C ALA A 87 1.29 12.78 4.56
N GLN A 88 1.32 13.30 5.79
CA GLN A 88 1.92 12.59 6.92
C GLN A 88 1.25 11.24 7.19
N VAL A 89 -0.08 11.16 7.16
CA VAL A 89 -0.81 9.90 7.38
C VAL A 89 -0.51 8.88 6.27
N LEU A 90 -0.39 9.35 5.02
CA LEU A 90 0.02 8.51 3.90
C LEU A 90 1.46 8.02 4.07
N HIS A 91 2.37 8.90 4.49
CA HIS A 91 3.77 8.56 4.77
C HIS A 91 3.89 7.55 5.92
N ASP A 92 3.11 7.73 6.99
CA ASP A 92 3.04 6.81 8.13
C ASP A 92 2.51 5.43 7.70
N ALA A 93 1.68 5.39 6.66
CA ALA A 93 1.19 4.16 6.01
C ALA A 93 2.16 3.60 4.95
N GLY A 94 3.32 4.22 4.75
CA GLY A 94 4.34 3.80 3.78
C GLY A 94 4.15 4.32 2.36
N VAL A 95 3.12 5.15 2.12
CA VAL A 95 2.85 5.78 0.83
C VAL A 95 3.63 7.09 0.77
N THR A 96 4.75 7.08 0.07
CA THR A 96 5.71 8.20 0.02
C THR A 96 5.99 8.68 -1.40
N THR A 97 5.44 8.02 -2.42
CA THR A 97 5.63 8.40 -3.83
C THR A 97 4.30 8.53 -4.56
N PHE A 98 4.31 9.33 -5.63
CA PHE A 98 3.17 9.48 -6.53
C PHE A 98 2.82 8.15 -7.21
N ALA A 99 3.83 7.35 -7.56
CA ALA A 99 3.63 6.04 -8.17
C ALA A 99 2.88 5.08 -7.23
N GLN A 100 3.24 5.06 -5.94
CA GLN A 100 2.54 4.26 -4.94
C GLN A 100 1.09 4.72 -4.81
N LEU A 101 0.85 6.02 -4.63
CA LEU A 101 -0.50 6.56 -4.48
C LEU A 101 -1.38 6.36 -5.73
N ALA A 102 -0.80 6.43 -6.92
CA ALA A 102 -1.48 6.19 -8.19
C ALA A 102 -1.95 4.73 -8.35
N GLY A 103 -1.21 3.78 -7.80
CA GLY A 103 -1.54 2.35 -7.82
C GLY A 103 -2.57 1.94 -6.77
N MET A 104 -2.89 2.81 -5.81
CA MET A 104 -3.82 2.47 -4.72
C MET A 104 -5.27 2.55 -5.14
N GLN A 105 -6.08 1.65 -4.59
CA GLN A 105 -7.53 1.74 -4.70
C GLN A 105 -8.09 2.74 -3.68
N LEU A 106 -9.22 3.36 -4.04
CA LEU A 106 -9.93 4.30 -3.17
C LEU A 106 -10.29 3.67 -1.81
N ASP A 107 -10.71 2.41 -1.79
CA ASP A 107 -11.04 1.72 -0.54
C ASP A 107 -9.82 1.54 0.38
N ASP A 108 -8.62 1.39 -0.17
CA ASP A 108 -7.39 1.22 0.61
C ASP A 108 -6.91 2.56 1.17
N ILE A 109 -6.98 3.63 0.37
CA ILE A 109 -6.75 5.00 0.86
C ILE A 109 -7.74 5.33 1.99
N ARG A 110 -9.02 4.98 1.82
CA ARG A 110 -10.03 5.15 2.86
C ARG A 110 -9.67 4.41 4.15
N LYS A 111 -9.24 3.15 4.06
CA LYS A 111 -8.85 2.34 5.23
C LYS A 111 -7.71 2.99 6.01
N ILE A 112 -6.68 3.48 5.31
CA ILE A 112 -5.54 4.19 5.95
C ILE A 112 -6.04 5.34 6.83
N PHE A 113 -6.93 6.18 6.30
CA PHE A 113 -7.49 7.30 7.08
C PHE A 113 -8.44 6.88 8.20
N GLN A 114 -9.14 5.74 8.05
CA GLN A 114 -9.98 5.17 9.11
C GLN A 114 -9.13 4.61 10.26
N GLU A 115 -8.04 3.92 9.95
CA GLU A 115 -7.10 3.36 10.92
C GLU A 115 -6.34 4.46 11.66
N ALA A 116 -6.03 5.57 10.98
CA ALA A 116 -5.46 6.77 11.60
C ALA A 116 -6.42 7.49 12.57
N GLY A 117 -7.69 7.05 12.68
CA GLY A 117 -8.67 7.59 13.63
C GLY A 117 -9.14 9.01 13.30
N GLY A 118 -8.99 9.43 12.04
CA GLY A 118 -9.26 10.79 11.58
C GLY A 118 -10.52 10.91 10.71
N ARG A 119 -10.76 12.13 10.21
CA ARG A 119 -11.72 12.36 9.13
C ARG A 119 -11.13 11.83 7.83
N VAL A 120 -11.90 11.01 7.11
CA VAL A 120 -11.55 10.58 5.76
C VAL A 120 -11.74 11.75 4.78
N PRO A 121 -10.69 12.16 4.04
CA PRO A 121 -10.80 13.16 2.98
C PRO A 121 -11.46 12.55 1.73
N ASP A 122 -12.01 13.42 0.89
CA ASP A 122 -12.35 13.01 -0.47
C ASP A 122 -11.05 12.80 -1.25
N HIS A 123 -10.78 11.54 -1.58
CA HIS A 123 -9.54 11.07 -2.21
C HIS A 123 -9.80 10.49 -3.60
N THR A 124 -11.01 10.71 -4.14
CA THR A 124 -11.44 10.15 -5.44
C THR A 124 -10.56 10.59 -6.61
N THR A 125 -10.00 11.80 -6.53
CA THR A 125 -9.14 12.37 -7.57
C THR A 125 -7.65 12.09 -7.37
N TRP A 126 -7.24 11.68 -6.17
CA TRP A 126 -5.83 11.60 -5.80
C TRP A 126 -5.04 10.60 -6.63
N PRO A 127 -5.48 9.34 -6.85
CA PRO A 127 -4.74 8.39 -7.68
C PRO A 127 -4.56 8.88 -9.12
N GLY A 128 -5.58 9.56 -9.67
CA GLY A 128 -5.53 10.13 -11.01
C GLY A 128 -4.50 11.24 -11.15
N GLN A 129 -4.43 12.15 -10.15
CA GLN A 129 -3.43 13.22 -10.12
C GLN A 129 -2.02 12.67 -9.85
N ALA A 130 -1.89 11.74 -8.91
CA ALA A 130 -0.63 11.05 -8.63
C ALA A 130 -0.06 10.37 -9.88
N SER A 131 -0.91 9.72 -10.69
CA SER A 131 -0.49 9.11 -11.96
C SER A 131 0.02 10.12 -12.99
N GLN A 132 -0.43 11.38 -12.93
CA GLN A 132 0.06 12.44 -13.83
C GLN A 132 1.40 13.00 -13.35
N LEU A 133 1.56 13.17 -12.04
CA LEU A 133 2.78 13.71 -11.42
C LEU A 133 3.94 12.70 -11.46
N GLY A 134 3.67 11.41 -11.21
CA GLY A 134 4.69 10.36 -11.22
C GLY A 134 5.20 9.95 -12.61
N LYS A 135 4.83 10.67 -13.68
CA LYS A 135 5.29 10.46 -15.06
C LYS A 135 6.34 11.46 -15.54
N SER A 136 6.74 12.41 -14.69
CA SER A 136 7.78 13.41 -15.00
C SER A 136 9.15 12.99 -14.49
#